data_AF-A0A3B6ERE1-F1
#
_entry.id   AF-A0A3B6ERE1-F1
#
_cell.length_a   1.000
_cell.length_b   1.000
_cell.length_c   1.000
_cell.angle_alpha   90.00
_cell.angle_beta   90.00
_cell.angle_gamma   90.00
#
_symmetry.space_group_name_H-M   'P 1'
#
loop_
_entity.id
_entity.type
_entity.pdbx_description
1 polymer ?
#
loop_
_entity_poly.entity_id
_entity_poly.type
_entity_poly.pdbx_seq_one_letter_code
_entity_poly.pdbx_strand_id
1 'polypeptide(L)'
;MDRGGNALIRIRRKGFGMFRRWEVCRYEQGEEATPWFTVRRAKKGEAAVAMHGGARTCYRMDGCPARKTEYKVRGVDGAAVAEVAPKQTAAGVVLGEDVLTLTVAPEMDHLLALGMVVVRGLINRSL
;
A
#
# COMPACT_ATOMS: atom_id res chain seq x y z
N MET A 1 6.37 9.27 -7.63
CA MET A 1 6.66 10.40 -8.53
C MET A 1 6.50 9.88 -9.94
N ASP A 2 6.06 10.69 -10.88
CA ASP A 2 6.06 10.29 -12.29
C ASP A 2 7.47 10.41 -12.91
N ARG A 3 7.59 10.12 -14.21
CA ARG A 3 8.87 10.23 -14.93
C ARG A 3 9.37 11.67 -15.08
N GLY A 4 8.48 12.66 -14.98
CA GLY A 4 8.80 14.09 -15.08
C GLY A 4 9.22 14.73 -13.75
N GLY A 5 9.23 13.97 -12.65
CA GLY A 5 9.56 14.49 -11.33
C GLY A 5 8.36 15.03 -10.55
N ASN A 6 7.14 14.89 -11.06
CA ASN A 6 5.95 15.39 -10.37
C ASN A 6 5.47 14.42 -9.29
N ALA A 7 5.11 14.95 -8.12
CA ALA A 7 4.57 14.15 -7.04
C ALA A 7 3.17 13.62 -7.39
N LEU A 8 2.96 12.30 -7.27
CA LEU A 8 1.65 11.66 -7.50
C LEU A 8 0.84 11.57 -6.20
N ILE A 9 1.51 11.16 -5.12
CA ILE A 9 0.96 11.05 -3.78
C ILE A 9 1.97 11.58 -2.76
N ARG A 10 1.45 12.06 -1.63
CA ARG A 10 2.24 12.44 -0.45
C ARG A 10 1.86 11.54 0.71
N ILE A 11 2.85 10.95 1.37
CA ILE A 11 2.64 10.08 2.53
C ILE A 11 3.07 10.83 3.79
N ARG A 12 2.18 10.94 4.76
CA ARG A 12 2.42 11.58 6.07
C ARG A 12 2.24 10.56 7.17
N ARG A 13 3.21 10.47 8.07
CA ARG A 13 3.11 9.62 9.27
C ARG A 13 2.56 10.46 10.43
N LYS A 14 1.46 10.01 11.04
CA LYS A 14 0.85 10.64 12.22
C LYS A 14 0.77 9.68 13.40
N GLY A 15 0.72 10.24 14.60
CA GLY A 15 0.63 9.49 15.86
C GLY A 15 1.97 8.92 16.36
N PHE A 16 1.95 8.36 17.57
CA PHE A 16 3.10 7.77 18.26
C PHE A 16 2.76 6.36 18.78
N GLY A 17 3.79 5.51 18.94
CA GLY A 17 3.63 4.15 19.47
C GLY A 17 2.65 3.29 18.66
N MET A 18 1.69 2.67 19.35
CA MET A 18 0.68 1.77 18.77
C MET A 18 -0.43 2.50 17.99
N PHE A 19 -0.56 3.83 18.16
CA PHE A 19 -1.53 4.66 17.44
C PHE A 19 -0.97 5.26 16.14
N ARG A 20 0.14 4.71 15.64
CA ARG A 20 0.77 5.19 14.42
C ARG A 20 -0.11 4.88 13.21
N ARG A 21 -0.36 5.90 12.39
CA ARG A 21 -1.08 5.81 11.12
C ARG A 21 -0.34 6.54 10.02
N TRP A 22 -0.66 6.19 8.79
CA TRP A 22 -0.14 6.82 7.59
C TRP A 22 -1.31 7.41 6.82
N GLU A 23 -1.22 8.68 6.51
CA GLU A 23 -2.17 9.40 5.68
C GLU A 23 -1.55 9.56 4.30
N VAL A 24 -2.29 9.15 3.26
CA VAL A 24 -1.86 9.30 1.88
C VAL A 24 -2.76 10.32 1.23
N CYS A 25 -2.19 11.42 0.76
CA CYS A 25 -2.90 12.47 0.02
C CYS A 25 -2.56 12.34 -1.45
N ARG A 26 -3.56 12.43 -2.33
CA ARG A 26 -3.31 12.61 -3.77
C ARG A 26 -2.85 14.05 -4.01
N TYR A 27 -1.90 14.25 -4.92
CA TYR A 27 -1.53 15.59 -5.31
C TYR A 27 -2.58 16.13 -6.28
N GLU A 28 -3.51 16.93 -5.75
CA GLU A 28 -4.43 17.75 -6.51
C GLU A 28 -4.07 19.21 -6.19
N GLN A 29 -4.09 20.08 -7.20
CA GLN A 29 -3.45 21.40 -7.20
C GLN A 29 -3.61 22.20 -5.90
N GLY A 30 -2.50 22.45 -5.20
CA GLY A 30 -2.31 23.65 -4.37
C GLY A 30 -2.81 23.66 -2.92
N GLU A 31 -3.82 22.88 -2.52
CA GLU A 31 -4.40 22.99 -1.17
C GLU A 31 -3.89 21.95 -0.16
N GLU A 32 -4.20 22.18 1.13
CA GLU A 32 -3.97 21.23 2.21
C GLU A 32 -4.86 20.00 2.01
N ALA A 33 -4.41 19.13 1.11
CA ALA A 33 -5.19 18.02 0.59
C ALA A 33 -5.65 17.12 1.73
N THR A 34 -6.96 17.04 1.87
CA THR A 34 -7.64 16.03 2.67
C THR A 34 -7.06 14.65 2.33
N PRO A 35 -6.75 13.79 3.31
CA PRO A 35 -6.18 12.49 3.00
C PRO A 35 -7.09 11.74 2.04
N TRP A 36 -6.52 11.08 1.03
CA TRP A 36 -7.25 10.22 0.13
C TRP A 36 -7.62 8.90 0.81
N PHE A 37 -6.67 8.35 1.55
CA PHE A 37 -6.89 7.19 2.41
C PHE A 37 -5.91 7.19 3.59
N THR A 38 -6.23 6.38 4.58
CA THR A 38 -5.38 6.15 5.75
C THR A 38 -5.08 4.67 5.91
N VAL A 39 -3.86 4.38 6.37
CA VAL A 39 -3.41 3.02 6.65
C VAL A 39 -2.97 2.96 8.10
N ARG A 40 -3.38 1.89 8.78
CA ARG A 40 -2.93 1.57 10.14
C ARG A 40 -2.49 0.13 10.24
N ARG A 41 -1.52 -0.14 11.11
CA ARG A 41 -1.16 -1.52 11.44
C ARG A 41 -2.33 -2.19 12.16
N ALA A 42 -2.63 -3.42 11.76
CA ALA A 42 -3.63 -4.27 12.38
C ALA A 42 -2.95 -5.44 13.13
N LYS A 43 -3.74 -6.36 13.68
CA LYS A 43 -3.21 -7.53 14.41
C LYS A 43 -2.42 -8.44 13.45
N LYS A 44 -1.51 -9.26 13.99
CA LYS A 44 -0.74 -10.27 13.22
C LYS A 44 0.04 -9.73 12.00
N GLY A 45 0.48 -8.48 12.04
CA GLY A 45 1.29 -7.88 10.97
C GLY A 45 0.49 -7.45 9.73
N GLU A 46 -0.83 -7.57 9.77
CA GLU A 46 -1.74 -7.02 8.76
C GLU A 46 -1.73 -5.49 8.78
N ALA A 47 -2.26 -4.88 7.71
CA ALA A 47 -2.56 -3.47 7.68
C ALA A 47 -3.99 -3.22 7.17
N ALA A 48 -4.70 -2.31 7.82
CA ALA A 48 -6.06 -1.93 7.47
C ALA A 48 -6.06 -0.57 6.76
N VAL A 49 -6.81 -0.47 5.67
CA VAL A 49 -6.93 0.76 4.86
C VAL A 49 -8.35 1.29 4.94
N ALA A 50 -8.50 2.57 5.28
CA ALA A 50 -9.77 3.28 5.29
C ALA A 50 -9.73 4.43 4.28
N MET A 51 -10.73 4.50 3.40
CA MET A 51 -10.88 5.60 2.46
C MET A 51 -11.43 6.84 3.16
N HIS A 52 -11.02 8.02 2.73
CA HIS A 52 -11.58 9.26 3.25
C HIS A 52 -13.05 9.44 2.84
N GLY A 53 -13.85 10.04 3.73
CA GLY A 53 -15.31 10.12 3.57
C GLY A 53 -16.06 8.83 3.92
N GLY A 54 -15.36 7.75 4.29
CA GLY A 54 -15.94 6.49 4.73
C GLY A 54 -15.62 6.19 6.20
N ALA A 55 -16.62 5.75 6.97
CA ALA A 55 -16.42 5.33 8.37
C ALA A 55 -15.79 3.93 8.51
N ARG A 56 -15.65 3.16 7.42
CA ARG A 56 -15.29 1.73 7.46
C ARG A 56 -13.97 1.44 6.74
N THR A 57 -13.27 0.42 7.22
CA THR A 57 -12.13 -0.18 6.52
C THR A 57 -12.59 -0.77 5.18
N CYS A 58 -11.97 -0.32 4.09
CA CYS A 58 -12.30 -0.72 2.72
C CYS A 58 -11.38 -1.83 2.20
N TYR A 59 -10.13 -1.85 2.66
CA TYR A 59 -9.15 -2.85 2.24
C TYR A 59 -8.34 -3.39 3.42
N ARG A 60 -7.81 -4.60 3.23
CA ARG A 60 -6.84 -5.21 4.14
C ARG A 60 -5.64 -5.72 3.36
N MET A 61 -4.47 -5.51 3.91
CA MET A 61 -3.24 -6.12 3.40
C MET A 61 -2.87 -7.27 4.32
N ASP A 62 -2.72 -8.46 3.72
CA ASP A 62 -2.46 -9.69 4.45
C ASP A 62 -1.18 -9.56 5.28
N GLY A 63 -1.23 -10.04 6.53
CA GLY A 63 -0.06 -10.14 7.40
C GLY A 63 0.96 -11.08 6.77
N CYS A 64 2.24 -10.70 6.84
CA CYS A 64 3.28 -11.56 6.31
C CYS A 64 3.96 -12.31 7.46
N PRO A 65 4.09 -13.65 7.41
CA PRO A 65 5.02 -14.34 8.29
C PRO A 65 6.44 -13.80 8.04
N ALA A 66 7.23 -13.67 9.10
CA ALA A 66 8.57 -13.09 9.02
C ALA A 66 9.37 -13.74 7.87
N ARG A 67 9.86 -12.91 6.94
CA ARG A 67 10.69 -13.22 5.75
C ARG A 67 10.00 -13.43 4.40
N LYS A 68 8.66 -13.48 4.29
CA LYS A 68 8.04 -13.44 2.95
C LYS A 68 7.85 -11.99 2.49
N THR A 69 8.12 -11.71 1.21
CA THR A 69 7.84 -10.41 0.58
C THR A 69 6.50 -10.41 -0.14
N GLU A 70 5.93 -11.60 -0.35
CA GLU A 70 4.67 -11.83 -1.03
C GLU A 70 3.47 -11.57 -0.10
N TYR A 71 2.50 -10.79 -0.57
CA TYR A 71 1.24 -10.58 0.14
C TYR A 71 0.16 -10.06 -0.82
N LYS A 72 -1.10 -10.17 -0.40
CA LYS A 72 -2.26 -9.70 -1.16
C LYS A 72 -2.93 -8.51 -0.47
N VAL A 73 -3.51 -7.66 -1.29
CA VAL A 73 -4.46 -6.62 -0.89
C VAL A 73 -5.86 -7.16 -1.16
N ARG A 74 -6.72 -7.14 -0.16
CA ARG A 74 -8.08 -7.65 -0.22
C ARG A 74 -9.10 -6.53 -0.07
N GLY A 75 -10.17 -6.61 -0.85
CA GLY A 75 -11.36 -5.77 -0.72
C GLY A 75 -12.21 -6.13 0.50
N VAL A 76 -13.36 -5.46 0.64
CA VAL A 76 -14.33 -5.68 1.71
C VAL A 76 -14.98 -7.07 1.62
N ASP A 77 -15.14 -7.57 0.40
CA ASP A 77 -15.63 -8.90 0.04
C ASP A 77 -14.61 -10.03 0.31
N GLY A 78 -13.36 -9.66 0.64
CA GLY A 78 -12.26 -10.61 0.85
C GLY A 78 -11.54 -11.04 -0.43
N ALA A 79 -12.00 -10.61 -1.60
CA ALA A 79 -11.37 -10.89 -2.88
C ALA A 79 -10.01 -10.16 -2.97
N ALA A 80 -9.02 -10.81 -3.57
CA ALA A 80 -7.72 -10.20 -3.81
C ALA A 80 -7.85 -9.20 -4.97
N VAL A 81 -7.61 -7.92 -4.69
CA VAL A 81 -7.68 -6.81 -5.66
C VAL A 81 -6.29 -6.37 -6.12
N ALA A 82 -5.25 -6.72 -5.36
CA ALA A 82 -3.87 -6.60 -5.81
C ALA A 82 -2.99 -7.66 -5.14
N GLU A 83 -1.88 -7.99 -5.80
CA GLU A 83 -0.92 -8.98 -5.34
C GLU A 83 0.51 -8.46 -5.53
N VAL A 84 1.33 -8.66 -4.51
CA VAL A 84 2.75 -8.32 -4.51
C VAL A 84 3.53 -9.61 -4.42
N ALA A 85 4.47 -9.80 -5.33
CA ALA A 85 5.35 -10.98 -5.38
C ALA A 85 6.77 -10.61 -5.83
N PRO A 86 7.81 -11.42 -5.55
CA PRO A 86 9.14 -11.23 -6.12
C PRO A 86 9.10 -11.18 -7.64
N LYS A 87 9.84 -10.26 -8.26
CA LYS A 87 9.88 -10.16 -9.71
C LYS A 87 10.68 -11.32 -10.28
N GLN A 88 10.10 -12.03 -11.24
CA GLN A 88 10.75 -13.10 -11.98
C GLN A 88 10.95 -12.70 -13.44
N THR A 89 12.08 -13.09 -14.02
CA THR A 89 12.31 -13.01 -15.46
C THR A 89 11.47 -14.05 -16.20
N ALA A 90 11.32 -13.91 -17.52
CA ALA A 90 10.66 -14.92 -18.35
C ALA A 90 11.31 -16.32 -18.26
N ALA A 91 12.59 -16.39 -17.88
CA ALA A 91 13.33 -17.63 -17.64
C ALA A 91 13.17 -18.17 -16.20
N GLY A 92 12.35 -17.55 -15.35
CA GLY A 92 12.09 -17.97 -13.97
C GLY A 92 13.10 -17.47 -12.92
N VAL A 93 14.09 -16.66 -13.32
CA VAL A 93 15.09 -16.11 -12.38
C VAL A 93 14.45 -15.01 -11.54
N VAL A 94 14.49 -15.15 -10.21
CA VAL A 94 14.03 -14.13 -9.25
C VAL A 94 15.04 -12.99 -9.18
N LEU A 95 14.57 -11.75 -9.33
CA LEU A 95 15.38 -10.54 -9.31
C LEU A 95 15.43 -9.97 -7.89
N GLY A 96 16.39 -10.39 -7.08
CA GLY A 96 16.58 -9.84 -5.73
C GLY A 96 15.37 -9.98 -4.80
N GLU A 97 15.52 -9.56 -3.54
CA GLU A 97 14.41 -9.51 -2.58
C GLU A 97 13.71 -8.14 -2.57
N ASP A 98 14.35 -7.13 -3.15
CA ASP A 98 13.93 -5.73 -3.25
C ASP A 98 13.18 -5.41 -4.56
N VAL A 99 13.22 -6.29 -5.56
CA VAL A 99 12.47 -6.11 -6.80
C VAL A 99 11.17 -6.91 -6.76
N LEU A 100 10.06 -6.20 -6.70
CA LEU A 100 8.72 -6.76 -6.60
C LEU A 100 7.90 -6.49 -7.87
N THR A 101 6.96 -7.38 -8.14
CA THR A 101 5.89 -7.21 -9.12
C THR A 101 4.61 -6.91 -8.36
N LEU A 102 3.92 -5.85 -8.76
CA LEU A 102 2.59 -5.50 -8.27
C LEU A 102 1.58 -5.77 -9.39
N THR A 103 0.74 -6.78 -9.20
CA THR A 103 -0.39 -7.09 -10.07
C THR A 103 -1.64 -6.45 -9.49
N VAL A 104 -2.37 -5.68 -10.29
CA VAL A 104 -3.56 -4.94 -9.84
C VAL A 104 -4.76 -5.41 -10.64
N ALA A 105 -5.89 -5.67 -9.96
CA ALA A 105 -7.13 -6.04 -10.62
C ALA A 105 -7.63 -4.88 -11.51
N PRO A 106 -8.32 -5.15 -12.63
CA PRO A 106 -8.78 -4.11 -13.57
C PRO A 106 -9.63 -3.02 -12.92
N GLU A 107 -10.42 -3.38 -11.92
CA GLU A 107 -11.34 -2.50 -11.21
C GLU A 107 -10.64 -1.51 -10.27
N MET A 108 -9.36 -1.75 -9.93
CA MET A 108 -8.65 -1.03 -8.89
C MET A 108 -7.76 0.08 -9.46
N ASP A 109 -7.81 1.26 -8.83
CA ASP A 109 -6.89 2.36 -9.14
C ASP A 109 -5.44 1.94 -8.83
N HIS A 110 -4.57 2.03 -9.84
CA HIS A 110 -3.19 1.59 -9.75
C HIS A 110 -2.36 2.45 -8.79
N LEU A 111 -2.67 3.74 -8.68
CA LEU A 111 -2.00 4.65 -7.75
C LEU A 111 -2.43 4.36 -6.31
N LEU A 112 -3.68 3.91 -6.11
CA LEU A 112 -4.18 3.45 -4.82
C LEU A 112 -3.41 2.20 -4.38
N ALA A 113 -3.31 1.20 -5.25
CA ALA A 113 -2.57 -0.03 -5.00
C ALA A 113 -1.10 0.27 -4.68
N LEU A 114 -0.45 1.10 -5.51
CA LEU A 114 0.94 1.53 -5.29
C LEU A 114 1.11 2.23 -3.95
N GLY A 115 0.22 3.15 -3.59
CA GLY A 115 0.26 3.85 -2.31
C GLY A 115 0.14 2.90 -1.11
N MET A 116 -0.72 1.89 -1.19
CA MET A 116 -0.82 0.85 -0.14
C MET A 116 0.48 0.07 0.03
N VAL A 117 1.09 -0.37 -1.09
CA VAL A 117 2.35 -1.13 -1.09
C VAL A 117 3.50 -0.32 -0.48
N VAL A 118 3.65 0.95 -0.86
CA VAL A 118 4.69 1.83 -0.30
C VAL A 118 4.49 2.02 1.19
N VAL A 119 3.26 2.29 1.63
CA VAL A 119 2.98 2.43 3.07
C VAL A 119 3.24 1.13 3.82
N ARG A 120 2.94 -0.03 3.23
CA ARG A 120 3.26 -1.33 3.83
C ARG A 120 4.74 -1.49 4.08
N GLY A 121 5.59 -1.14 3.12
CA GLY A 121 7.03 -1.17 3.30
C GLY A 121 7.52 -0.24 4.41
N LEU A 122 6.95 0.98 4.50
CA LEU A 122 7.23 1.91 5.60
C LEU A 122 6.78 1.39 6.98
N ILE A 123 5.68 0.64 7.05
CA ILE A 123 5.21 -0.01 8.28
C ILE A 123 6.20 -1.09 8.71
N ASN A 124 6.70 -1.87 7.76
CA ASN A 124 7.59 -3.01 8.01
C ASN A 124 9.07 -2.64 8.08
N ARG A 125 9.44 -1.38 7.78
CA ARG A 125 10.83 -0.90 7.65
C ARG A 125 11.61 -1.66 6.57
N SER A 126 10.93 -1.98 5.48
CA SER A 126 11.49 -2.72 4.34
C SER A 126 11.59 -1.85 3.08
N LEU A 127 11.64 -0.53 3.27
CA LEU A 127 11.85 0.52 2.27
C LEU A 127 12.76 1.59 2.85
#